data_AF-A0A9W8RH24-F1
#
_entry.id   AF-A0A9W8RH24-F1
#
_cell.length_a   1.000
_cell.length_b   1.000
_cell.length_c   1.000
_cell.angle_alpha   90.00
_cell.angle_beta   90.00
_cell.angle_gamma   90.00
#
_symmetry.space_group_name_H-M   'P 1'
#
loop_
_entity.id
_entity.type
_entity.pdbx_description
1 polymer ?
#
loop_
_entity_poly.entity_id
_entity_poly.type
_entity_poly.pdbx_seq_one_letter_code
_entity_poly.pdbx_strand_id
1 'polypeptide(L)'
;MDSFTTEAFTLLGIGLGFIILRTYARVSAVGFRRLEADDYLMVVAAIAYSIETALAYSVGAFWHGLANNGMTDEQRKALDPGSEEYRLRVNGSKTQIAGWSTYTFLLWVLKAAMCSFYLRLTEGLDNYRPRIFIGFGLIFVTWVTVLLSILLGCQPFHKNWQIYPDPGNYCQPAISNIDIFVTVVLNAATDLYLLSIPVPMLWSARLPMPKKIGLITLFSGGIFVTAAGILRCVLIVTNPLTGAQQAGSWAVRETFVAVVTTNLPMIFPFIRRQLSPILGSYMSQISKGFSGKYGSSKRPTNPLPGSIRLDDINTENTTGTGTLRKKGDAFSQYPIITEGASSDEYLPGDGIRKDTEVRVIEEVRENSQSRQGGETDLARALYGQPGVKGKTEIEHGNSWKGSTFDSRV
;
A
#
# COMPACT_ATOMS: atom_id res chain seq x y z
N MET A 1 29.94 13.82 -18.53
CA MET A 1 29.15 12.93 -17.66
C MET A 1 28.84 11.68 -18.46
N ASP A 2 29.24 10.52 -17.97
CA ASP A 2 28.90 9.25 -18.61
C ASP A 2 27.38 9.05 -18.65
N SER A 3 26.88 8.45 -19.74
CA SER A 3 25.46 8.18 -19.96
C SER A 3 24.80 7.46 -18.76
N PHE A 4 25.51 6.50 -18.16
CA PHE A 4 25.06 5.77 -16.99
C PHE A 4 24.89 6.64 -15.74
N THR A 5 25.80 7.59 -15.51
CA THR A 5 25.72 8.48 -14.34
C THR A 5 24.48 9.37 -14.42
N THR A 6 24.26 9.98 -15.58
CA THR A 6 23.06 10.79 -15.81
C THR A 6 21.80 9.95 -15.62
N GLU A 7 21.77 8.73 -16.16
CA GLU A 7 20.67 7.79 -15.98
C GLU A 7 20.43 7.48 -14.49
N ALA A 8 21.45 7.00 -13.77
CA ALA A 8 21.33 6.55 -12.38
C ALA A 8 20.80 7.65 -11.45
N PHE A 9 21.33 8.88 -11.55
CA PHE A 9 20.87 10.00 -10.72
C PHE A 9 19.49 10.52 -11.14
N THR A 10 19.15 10.43 -12.43
CA THR A 10 17.79 10.75 -12.90
C THR A 10 16.77 9.77 -12.32
N LEU A 11 17.08 8.47 -12.37
CA LEU A 11 16.22 7.42 -11.78
C LEU A 11 16.09 7.60 -10.26
N LEU A 12 17.19 7.89 -9.56
CA LEU A 12 17.18 8.19 -8.14
C LEU A 12 16.26 9.38 -7.82
N GLY A 13 16.44 10.51 -8.53
CA GLY A 13 15.64 11.70 -8.31
C GLY A 13 14.15 11.45 -8.52
N ILE A 14 13.78 10.75 -9.59
CA ILE A 14 12.39 10.36 -9.87
C ILE A 14 11.87 9.41 -8.77
N GLY A 15 12.62 8.36 -8.42
CA GLY A 15 12.22 7.39 -7.40
C GLY A 15 12.03 7.99 -6.02
N LEU A 16 12.93 8.90 -5.59
CA LEU A 16 12.76 9.68 -4.37
C LEU A 16 11.52 10.59 -4.45
N GLY A 17 11.26 11.19 -5.60
CA GLY A 17 10.03 11.93 -5.85
C GLY A 17 8.77 11.10 -5.62
N PHE A 18 8.74 9.83 -6.06
CA PHE A 18 7.63 8.92 -5.78
C PHE A 18 7.48 8.63 -4.28
N ILE A 19 8.58 8.40 -3.56
CA ILE A 19 8.53 8.16 -2.11
C ILE A 19 8.05 9.40 -1.36
N ILE A 20 8.53 10.59 -1.74
CA ILE A 20 8.08 11.87 -1.16
C ILE A 20 6.59 12.09 -1.43
N LEU A 21 6.16 11.89 -2.68
CA LEU A 21 4.75 12.03 -3.06
C LEU A 21 3.86 11.05 -2.30
N ARG A 22 4.28 9.79 -2.14
CA ARG A 22 3.58 8.81 -1.30
C ARG A 22 3.47 9.32 0.14
N THR A 23 4.60 9.71 0.73
CA THR A 23 4.65 10.14 2.13
C THR A 23 3.75 11.34 2.36
N TYR A 24 3.79 12.32 1.45
CA TYR A 24 2.89 13.47 1.46
C TYR A 24 1.42 13.07 1.32
N ALA A 25 1.08 12.20 0.36
CA ALA A 25 -0.27 11.71 0.16
C ALA A 25 -0.81 11.03 1.43
N ARG A 26 0.01 10.23 2.10
CA ARG A 26 -0.34 9.55 3.37
C ARG A 26 -0.52 10.53 4.51
N VAL A 27 0.44 11.43 4.73
CA VAL A 27 0.32 12.49 5.73
C VAL A 27 -0.93 13.34 5.51
N SER A 28 -1.25 13.68 4.25
CA SER A 28 -2.46 14.45 3.91
C SER A 28 -3.77 13.70 4.14
N ALA A 29 -3.73 12.36 4.16
CA ALA A 29 -4.92 11.52 4.32
C ALA A 29 -5.20 11.17 5.78
N VAL A 30 -4.16 10.88 6.57
CA VAL A 30 -4.32 10.38 7.96
C VAL A 30 -3.63 11.25 9.03
N GLY A 31 -2.81 12.23 8.63
CA GLY A 31 -2.02 13.06 9.54
C GLY A 31 -0.76 12.35 10.08
N PHE A 32 0.15 13.12 10.68
CA PHE A 32 1.45 12.61 11.18
C PHE A 32 1.34 11.62 12.35
N ARG A 33 0.24 11.65 13.11
CA ARG A 33 0.06 10.81 14.31
C ARG A 33 -0.45 9.40 14.01
N ARG A 34 -0.88 9.13 12.77
CA ARG A 34 -1.50 7.85 12.35
C ARG A 34 -0.73 7.20 11.19
N LEU A 35 0.56 7.49 11.08
CA LEU A 35 1.45 6.76 10.17
C LEU A 35 1.65 5.34 10.71
N GLU A 36 1.71 4.36 9.81
CA GLU A 36 1.96 2.97 10.20
C GLU A 36 3.32 2.49 9.68
N ALA A 37 3.63 1.21 9.91
CA ALA A 37 4.95 0.64 9.67
C ALA A 37 5.45 0.84 8.22
N ASP A 38 4.60 0.74 7.20
CA ASP A 38 5.04 0.91 5.81
C ASP A 38 5.51 2.34 5.50
N ASP A 39 4.97 3.35 6.18
CA ASP A 39 5.35 4.75 5.97
C ASP A 39 6.81 4.96 6.42
N TYR A 40 7.19 4.36 7.55
CA TYR A 40 8.58 4.35 8.04
C TYR A 40 9.51 3.48 7.19
N LEU A 41 9.04 2.31 6.74
CA LEU A 41 9.81 1.43 5.85
C LEU A 41 10.17 2.14 4.53
N MET A 42 9.32 3.04 4.03
CA MET A 42 9.65 3.83 2.83
C MET A 42 10.74 4.88 3.05
N VAL A 43 10.84 5.44 4.26
CA VAL A 43 11.98 6.33 4.60
C VAL A 43 13.28 5.52 4.63
N VAL A 44 13.26 4.33 5.23
CA VAL A 44 14.40 3.41 5.21
C VAL A 44 14.77 3.02 3.79
N ALA A 45 13.78 2.71 2.95
CA ALA A 45 13.99 2.41 1.52
C ALA A 45 14.62 3.59 0.76
N ALA A 46 14.21 4.84 1.03
CA ALA A 46 14.79 6.02 0.40
C ALA A 46 16.28 6.19 0.72
N ILE A 47 16.67 5.94 1.98
CA ILE A 47 18.07 5.95 2.42
C ILE A 47 18.85 4.84 1.72
N ALA A 48 18.34 3.60 1.79
CA ALA A 48 18.99 2.45 1.16
C ALA A 48 19.14 2.62 -0.36
N TYR A 49 18.13 3.17 -1.03
CA TYR A 49 18.15 3.45 -2.47
C TYR A 49 19.18 4.51 -2.85
N SER A 50 19.29 5.56 -2.04
CA SER A 50 20.32 6.59 -2.23
C SER A 50 21.73 6.02 -2.06
N ILE A 51 21.95 5.17 -1.05
CA ILE A 51 23.23 4.50 -0.80
C ILE A 51 23.55 3.53 -1.94
N GLU A 52 22.58 2.72 -2.38
CA GLU A 52 22.77 1.78 -3.49
C GLU A 52 23.17 2.49 -4.79
N THR A 53 22.48 3.57 -5.15
CA THR A 53 22.83 4.37 -6.32
C THR A 53 24.21 5.02 -6.18
N ALA A 54 24.57 5.52 -4.99
CA ALA A 54 25.89 6.10 -4.75
C ALA A 54 27.03 5.06 -4.85
N LEU A 55 26.80 3.83 -4.34
CA LEU A 55 27.75 2.72 -4.46
C LEU A 55 27.91 2.28 -5.93
N ALA A 56 26.80 2.17 -6.67
CA ALA A 56 26.83 1.85 -8.11
C ALA A 56 27.57 2.92 -8.92
N TYR A 57 27.34 4.20 -8.62
CA TYR A 57 28.11 5.30 -9.20
C TYR A 57 29.61 5.18 -8.86
N SER A 58 29.94 4.85 -7.60
CA SER A 58 31.33 4.76 -7.14
C SER A 58 32.13 3.69 -7.88
N VAL A 59 31.50 2.57 -8.24
CA VAL A 59 32.12 1.50 -9.06
C VAL A 59 32.60 2.03 -10.41
N GLY A 60 31.77 2.80 -11.12
CA GLY A 60 32.17 3.37 -12.41
C GLY A 60 33.13 4.55 -12.26
N ALA A 61 32.80 5.50 -11.38
CA ALA A 61 33.46 6.80 -11.32
C ALA A 61 34.81 6.78 -10.59
N PHE A 62 34.93 6.02 -9.50
CA PHE A 62 36.15 5.98 -8.68
C PHE A 62 36.98 4.73 -8.95
N TRP A 63 36.33 3.60 -9.26
CA TRP A 63 37.02 2.32 -9.45
C TRP A 63 37.18 1.93 -10.92
N HIS A 64 36.68 2.73 -11.87
CA HIS A 64 36.72 2.45 -13.32
C HIS A 64 36.12 1.09 -13.71
N GLY A 65 35.17 0.59 -12.92
CA GLY A 65 34.58 -0.74 -13.08
C GLY A 65 35.52 -1.90 -12.70
N LEU A 66 36.69 -1.60 -12.12
CA LEU A 66 37.68 -2.61 -11.74
C LEU A 66 37.33 -3.27 -10.40
N ALA A 67 37.39 -4.59 -10.37
CA ALA A 67 37.33 -5.41 -9.17
C ALA A 67 38.27 -6.62 -9.33
N ASN A 68 38.22 -7.59 -8.41
CA ASN A 68 39.10 -8.77 -8.40
C ASN A 68 38.71 -9.87 -9.40
N ASN A 69 37.79 -9.59 -10.32
CA ASN A 69 37.35 -10.48 -11.40
C ASN A 69 37.90 -10.06 -12.77
N GLY A 70 37.66 -10.88 -13.79
CA GLY A 70 37.98 -10.54 -15.19
C GLY A 70 39.48 -10.46 -15.50
N MET A 71 40.30 -11.20 -14.76
CA MET A 71 41.75 -11.29 -14.96
C MET A 71 42.19 -12.73 -15.20
N THR A 72 43.16 -12.94 -16.10
CA THR A 72 43.86 -14.23 -16.22
C THR A 72 44.90 -14.40 -15.10
N ASP A 73 45.36 -15.62 -14.87
CA ASP A 73 46.38 -15.89 -13.85
C ASP A 73 47.71 -15.16 -14.13
N GLU A 74 48.07 -15.01 -15.40
CA GLU A 74 49.25 -14.24 -15.82
C GLU A 74 49.09 -12.75 -15.48
N GLN A 75 47.91 -12.18 -15.75
CA GLN A 75 47.61 -10.79 -15.41
C GLN A 75 47.62 -10.56 -13.90
N ARG A 76 47.06 -11.49 -13.11
CA ARG A 76 47.09 -11.42 -11.64
C ARG A 76 48.51 -11.46 -11.09
N LYS A 77 49.35 -12.34 -11.65
CA LYS A 77 50.75 -12.49 -11.24
C LYS A 77 51.63 -11.31 -11.64
N ALA A 78 51.35 -10.70 -12.79
CA ALA A 78 52.09 -9.56 -13.32
C ALA A 78 51.72 -8.22 -12.66
N LEU A 79 50.56 -8.15 -12.00
CA LEU A 79 50.09 -6.92 -11.38
C LEU A 79 50.86 -6.62 -10.10
N ASP A 80 51.56 -5.48 -10.09
CA ASP A 80 52.30 -4.99 -8.93
C ASP A 80 51.35 -4.62 -7.78
N PRO A 81 51.50 -5.20 -6.57
CA PRO A 81 50.73 -4.81 -5.39
C PRO A 81 50.86 -3.34 -4.98
N GLY A 82 51.93 -2.65 -5.39
CA GLY A 82 52.14 -1.22 -5.18
C GLY A 82 51.45 -0.31 -6.19
N SER A 83 50.90 -0.87 -7.27
CA SER A 83 50.30 -0.09 -8.36
C SER A 83 48.96 0.52 -7.99
N GLU A 84 48.60 1.59 -8.72
CA GLU A 84 47.28 2.21 -8.60
C GLU A 84 46.16 1.24 -8.99
N GLU A 85 46.34 0.45 -10.05
CA GLU A 85 45.35 -0.54 -10.50
C GLU A 85 45.04 -1.57 -9.40
N TYR A 86 46.06 -2.06 -8.69
CA TYR A 86 45.85 -2.99 -7.57
C TYR A 86 44.93 -2.37 -6.51
N ARG A 87 45.16 -1.12 -6.13
CA ARG A 87 44.34 -0.41 -5.15
C ARG A 87 42.91 -0.18 -5.64
N LEU A 88 42.73 0.16 -6.91
CA LEU A 88 41.42 0.32 -7.53
C LEU A 88 40.62 -0.98 -7.49
N ARG A 89 41.22 -2.12 -7.86
CA ARG A 89 40.57 -3.44 -7.83
C ARG A 89 40.20 -3.88 -6.43
N VAL A 90 41.06 -3.66 -5.44
CA VAL A 90 40.76 -3.99 -4.03
C VAL A 90 39.57 -3.17 -3.53
N ASN A 91 39.56 -1.87 -3.77
CA ASN A 91 38.48 -0.99 -3.29
C ASN A 91 37.17 -1.19 -4.08
N GLY A 92 37.26 -1.47 -5.38
CA GLY A 92 36.11 -1.85 -6.20
C GLY A 92 35.46 -3.15 -5.70
N SER A 93 36.27 -4.15 -5.36
CA SER A 93 35.76 -5.41 -4.79
C SER A 93 35.03 -5.20 -3.46
N LYS A 94 35.57 -4.36 -2.56
CA LYS A 94 34.91 -3.99 -1.30
C LYS A 94 33.59 -3.26 -1.54
N THR A 95 33.58 -2.33 -2.50
CA THR A 95 32.38 -1.57 -2.88
C THR A 95 31.31 -2.50 -3.46
N GLN A 96 31.70 -3.53 -4.19
CA GLN A 96 30.78 -4.52 -4.74
C GLN A 96 30.05 -5.30 -3.65
N ILE A 97 30.74 -5.71 -2.57
CA ILE A 97 30.10 -6.37 -1.40
C ILE A 97 29.08 -5.44 -0.75
N ALA A 98 29.45 -4.18 -0.54
CA ALA A 98 28.55 -3.17 0.02
C ALA A 98 27.34 -2.92 -0.91
N GLY A 99 27.59 -2.90 -2.22
CA GLY A 99 26.57 -2.74 -3.26
C GLY A 99 25.55 -3.86 -3.23
N TRP A 100 25.99 -5.12 -3.27
CA TRP A 100 25.10 -6.29 -3.15
C TRP A 100 24.31 -6.28 -1.83
N SER A 101 24.95 -5.95 -0.71
CA SER A 101 24.30 -5.90 0.61
C SER A 101 23.21 -4.83 0.65
N THR A 102 23.47 -3.64 0.09
CA THR A 102 22.51 -2.53 0.08
C THR A 102 21.37 -2.76 -0.91
N TYR A 103 21.69 -3.28 -2.10
CA TYR A 103 20.71 -3.66 -3.13
C TYR A 103 19.70 -4.69 -2.60
N THR A 104 20.20 -5.77 -1.98
CA THR A 104 19.33 -6.80 -1.40
C THR A 104 18.54 -6.26 -0.21
N PHE A 105 19.15 -5.45 0.65
CA PHE A 105 18.40 -4.80 1.73
C PHE A 105 17.24 -3.94 1.21
N LEU A 106 17.48 -3.10 0.20
CA LEU A 106 16.44 -2.27 -0.41
C LEU A 106 15.27 -3.10 -0.93
N LEU A 107 15.54 -4.12 -1.76
CA LEU A 107 14.49 -4.96 -2.35
C LEU A 107 13.65 -5.63 -1.27
N TRP A 108 14.26 -6.13 -0.18
CA TRP A 108 13.53 -6.78 0.90
C TRP A 108 12.73 -5.81 1.78
N VAL A 109 13.23 -4.58 1.98
CA VAL A 109 12.45 -3.51 2.65
C VAL A 109 11.21 -3.14 1.81
N LEU A 110 11.35 -3.05 0.47
CA LEU A 110 10.21 -2.79 -0.42
C LEU A 110 9.17 -3.93 -0.34
N LYS A 111 9.62 -5.19 -0.32
CA LYS A 111 8.74 -6.35 -0.10
C LYS A 111 8.04 -6.30 1.27
N ALA A 112 8.73 -5.90 2.34
CA ALA A 112 8.12 -5.76 3.66
C ALA A 112 7.07 -4.64 3.69
N ALA A 113 7.29 -3.53 2.98
CA ALA A 113 6.31 -2.47 2.83
C ALA A 113 5.09 -2.92 2.00
N MET A 114 5.29 -3.80 1.02
CA MET A 114 4.22 -4.43 0.26
C MET A 114 3.37 -5.38 1.14
N CYS A 115 3.98 -6.20 1.99
CA CYS A 115 3.26 -6.99 3.01
C CYS A 115 2.43 -6.08 3.94
N SER A 116 3.02 -4.99 4.41
CA SER A 116 2.33 -4.01 5.25
C SER A 116 1.12 -3.38 4.52
N PHE A 117 1.28 -3.07 3.24
CA PHE A 117 0.15 -2.64 2.40
C PHE A 117 -0.95 -3.72 2.28
N TYR A 118 -0.58 -5.00 2.20
CA TYR A 118 -1.56 -6.08 2.17
C TYR A 118 -2.33 -6.21 3.48
N LEU A 119 -1.70 -5.98 4.64
CA LEU A 119 -2.42 -5.94 5.92
C LEU A 119 -3.52 -4.86 5.91
N ARG A 120 -3.21 -3.68 5.38
CA ARG A 120 -4.20 -2.59 5.22
C ARG A 120 -5.29 -2.94 4.23
N LEU A 121 -4.93 -3.52 3.08
CA LEU A 121 -5.89 -3.83 2.02
C LEU A 121 -6.89 -4.91 2.45
N THR A 122 -6.42 -5.87 3.26
CA THR A 122 -7.19 -7.02 3.76
C THR A 122 -7.72 -6.81 5.17
N GLU A 123 -7.70 -5.58 5.68
CA GLU A 123 -8.30 -5.24 6.97
C GLU A 123 -9.78 -5.65 6.98
N GLY A 124 -10.17 -6.42 8.00
CA GLY A 124 -11.49 -7.03 8.13
C GLY A 124 -11.64 -8.43 7.51
N LEU A 125 -10.59 -8.98 6.88
CA LEU A 125 -10.56 -10.36 6.36
C LEU A 125 -9.54 -11.21 7.13
N ASP A 126 -9.96 -11.84 8.22
CA ASP A 126 -9.05 -12.55 9.14
C ASP A 126 -8.26 -13.71 8.50
N ASN A 127 -8.80 -14.34 7.44
CA ASN A 127 -8.15 -15.45 6.73
C ASN A 127 -6.84 -15.06 6.02
N TYR A 128 -6.59 -13.76 5.77
CA TYR A 128 -5.40 -13.29 5.07
C TYR A 128 -4.25 -12.90 6.00
N ARG A 129 -4.55 -12.53 7.26
CA ARG A 129 -3.53 -12.09 8.23
C ARG A 129 -2.41 -13.14 8.43
N PRO A 130 -2.70 -14.43 8.69
CA PRO A 130 -1.64 -15.43 8.86
C PRO A 130 -0.73 -15.56 7.64
N ARG A 131 -1.29 -15.50 6.42
CA ARG A 131 -0.52 -15.57 5.17
C ARG A 131 0.44 -14.38 5.04
N ILE A 132 0.00 -13.18 5.41
CA ILE A 132 0.86 -11.99 5.34
C ILE A 132 1.98 -12.04 6.39
N PHE A 133 1.71 -12.55 7.61
CA PHE A 133 2.74 -12.76 8.63
C PHE A 133 3.76 -13.83 8.22
N ILE A 134 3.34 -14.92 7.57
CA ILE A 134 4.25 -15.87 6.93
C ILE A 134 5.10 -15.15 5.88
N GLY A 135 4.51 -14.24 5.10
CA GLY A 135 5.24 -13.38 4.16
C GLY A 135 6.35 -12.56 4.81
N PHE A 136 6.08 -11.88 5.93
CA PHE A 136 7.13 -11.18 6.69
C PHE A 136 8.24 -12.11 7.16
N GLY A 137 7.89 -13.30 7.67
CA GLY A 137 8.86 -14.31 8.08
C GLY A 137 9.73 -14.78 6.91
N LEU A 138 9.13 -15.07 5.75
CA LEU A 138 9.85 -15.46 4.54
C LEU A 138 10.79 -14.36 4.04
N ILE A 139 10.33 -13.10 3.99
CA ILE A 139 11.16 -11.95 3.63
C ILE A 139 12.36 -11.87 4.58
N PHE A 140 12.14 -11.90 5.90
CA PHE A 140 13.23 -11.80 6.86
C PHE A 140 14.24 -12.94 6.73
N VAL A 141 13.78 -14.19 6.69
CA VAL A 141 14.64 -15.38 6.60
C VAL A 141 15.44 -15.38 5.30
N THR A 142 14.81 -15.06 4.17
CA THR A 142 15.50 -15.01 2.87
C THR A 142 16.49 -13.86 2.79
N TRP A 143 16.18 -12.69 3.36
CA TRP A 143 17.12 -11.58 3.43
C TRP A 143 18.37 -11.95 4.22
N VAL A 144 18.18 -12.53 5.43
CA VAL A 144 19.28 -12.99 6.26
C VAL A 144 20.10 -14.05 5.53
N THR A 145 19.46 -14.99 4.83
CA THR A 145 20.16 -16.02 4.05
C THR A 145 21.03 -15.42 2.95
N VAL A 146 20.49 -14.46 2.18
CA VAL A 146 21.24 -13.76 1.13
C VAL A 146 22.39 -12.94 1.72
N LEU A 147 22.14 -12.20 2.80
CA LEU A 147 23.16 -11.40 3.48
C LEU A 147 24.30 -12.28 4.02
N LEU A 148 23.98 -13.42 4.63
CA LEU A 148 24.97 -14.38 5.11
C LEU A 148 25.74 -15.02 3.95
N SER A 149 25.10 -15.29 2.80
CA SER A 149 25.81 -15.74 1.59
C SER A 149 26.87 -14.71 1.17
N ILE A 150 26.48 -13.44 1.07
CA ILE A 150 27.38 -12.36 0.64
C ILE A 150 28.54 -12.17 1.62
N LEU A 151 28.28 -12.22 2.93
CA LEU A 151 29.30 -11.93 3.95
C LEU A 151 30.15 -13.16 4.33
N LEU A 152 29.57 -14.36 4.29
CA LEU A 152 30.21 -15.59 4.77
C LEU A 152 30.53 -16.60 3.66
N GLY A 153 30.04 -16.40 2.43
CA GLY A 153 30.22 -17.33 1.31
C GLY A 153 31.68 -17.54 0.89
N CYS A 154 32.54 -16.55 1.14
CA CYS A 154 33.98 -16.64 0.92
C CYS A 154 34.74 -16.57 2.25
N GLN A 155 35.45 -17.66 2.61
CA GLN A 155 36.28 -17.73 3.81
C GLN A 155 37.75 -18.08 3.47
N PRO A 156 38.74 -17.37 4.06
CA PRO A 156 38.62 -16.20 4.93
C PRO A 156 38.11 -14.95 4.20
N PHE A 157 37.38 -14.08 4.91
CA PHE A 157 36.65 -12.93 4.33
C PHE A 157 37.52 -12.00 3.46
N HIS A 158 38.81 -11.84 3.76
CA HIS A 158 39.71 -10.99 2.99
C HIS A 158 39.98 -11.46 1.56
N LYS A 159 39.66 -12.73 1.25
CA LYS A 159 39.78 -13.26 -0.12
C LYS A 159 38.82 -12.60 -1.10
N ASN A 160 37.73 -11.98 -0.62
CA ASN A 160 36.81 -11.23 -1.48
C ASN A 160 37.44 -10.04 -2.22
N TRP A 161 38.63 -9.60 -1.80
CA TRP A 161 39.40 -8.57 -2.50
C TRP A 161 40.85 -9.01 -2.75
N GLN A 162 41.13 -10.31 -2.68
CA GLN A 162 42.43 -10.86 -3.06
C GLN A 162 42.58 -10.86 -4.58
N ILE A 163 43.75 -10.45 -5.06
CA ILE A 163 44.06 -10.40 -6.50
C ILE A 163 44.93 -11.59 -6.93
N TYR A 164 46.00 -11.88 -6.20
CA TYR A 164 46.89 -13.00 -6.46
C TYR A 164 47.22 -13.74 -5.15
N PRO A 165 47.24 -15.10 -5.12
CA PRO A 165 46.77 -16.02 -6.17
C PRO A 165 45.26 -15.86 -6.45
N ASP A 166 44.73 -16.44 -7.53
CA ASP A 166 43.28 -16.37 -7.82
C ASP A 166 42.47 -16.93 -6.64
N PRO A 167 41.57 -16.14 -6.02
CA PRO A 167 40.75 -16.63 -4.91
C PRO A 167 39.60 -17.55 -5.36
N GLY A 168 39.37 -17.69 -6.67
CA GLY A 168 38.27 -18.47 -7.25
C GLY A 168 36.94 -17.72 -7.31
N ASN A 169 35.98 -18.24 -8.08
CA ASN A 169 34.72 -17.53 -8.38
C ASN A 169 33.88 -17.18 -7.13
N TYR A 170 33.86 -18.05 -6.12
CA TYR A 170 33.12 -17.84 -4.87
C TYR A 170 33.59 -16.60 -4.09
N CYS A 171 34.80 -16.12 -4.36
CA CYS A 171 35.43 -14.99 -3.69
C CYS A 171 35.58 -13.78 -4.63
N GLN A 172 34.80 -13.72 -5.71
CA GLN A 172 34.78 -12.62 -6.66
C GLN A 172 33.38 -11.96 -6.64
N PRO A 173 33.14 -10.99 -5.74
CA PRO A 173 31.80 -10.46 -5.47
C PRO A 173 31.05 -9.92 -6.71
N ALA A 174 31.78 -9.50 -7.75
CA ALA A 174 31.19 -8.99 -8.98
C ALA A 174 30.50 -10.09 -9.84
N ILE A 175 31.00 -11.33 -9.76
CA ILE A 175 30.57 -12.45 -10.63
C ILE A 175 30.40 -13.78 -9.86
N SER A 176 30.27 -13.70 -8.54
CA SER A 176 30.12 -14.85 -7.64
C SER A 176 28.84 -15.62 -7.97
N ASN A 177 28.96 -16.83 -8.51
CA ASN A 177 27.82 -17.64 -8.90
C ASN A 177 26.90 -17.94 -7.71
N ILE A 178 27.48 -18.22 -6.54
CA ILE A 178 26.72 -18.51 -5.33
C ILE A 178 25.84 -17.32 -4.93
N ASP A 179 26.40 -16.10 -4.90
CA ASP A 179 25.64 -14.92 -4.50
C ASP A 179 24.55 -14.57 -5.50
N ILE A 180 24.83 -14.74 -6.80
CA ILE A 180 23.86 -14.50 -7.86
C ILE A 180 22.70 -15.50 -7.76
N PHE A 181 22.98 -16.81 -7.71
CA PHE A 181 21.93 -17.83 -7.67
C PHE A 181 21.11 -17.74 -6.39
N VAL A 182 21.74 -17.61 -5.22
CA VAL A 182 21.04 -17.48 -3.94
C VAL A 182 20.15 -16.24 -3.94
N THR A 183 20.67 -15.10 -4.39
CA THR A 183 19.88 -13.85 -4.46
C THR A 183 18.70 -13.97 -5.41
N VAL A 184 18.93 -14.42 -6.64
CA VAL A 184 17.89 -14.46 -7.69
C VAL A 184 16.79 -15.46 -7.33
N VAL A 185 17.14 -16.66 -6.86
CA VAL A 185 16.17 -17.69 -6.49
C VAL A 185 15.31 -17.22 -5.31
N LEU A 186 15.93 -16.68 -4.25
CA LEU A 186 15.18 -16.23 -3.07
C LEU A 186 14.37 -14.95 -3.35
N ASN A 187 14.87 -14.04 -4.17
CA ASN A 187 14.12 -12.86 -4.62
C ASN A 187 12.88 -13.27 -5.43
N ALA A 188 13.04 -14.17 -6.40
CA ALA A 188 11.95 -14.66 -7.23
C ALA A 188 10.93 -15.48 -6.42
N ALA A 189 11.39 -16.35 -5.52
CA ALA A 189 10.52 -17.14 -4.67
C ALA A 189 9.68 -16.27 -3.74
N THR A 190 10.28 -15.23 -3.15
CA THR A 190 9.54 -14.28 -2.31
C THR A 190 8.56 -13.44 -3.11
N ASP A 191 8.92 -12.99 -4.32
CA ASP A 191 7.98 -12.30 -5.21
C ASP A 191 6.78 -13.17 -5.57
N LEU A 192 7.01 -14.42 -5.99
CA LEU A 192 5.93 -15.35 -6.31
C LEU A 192 4.99 -15.58 -5.13
N TYR A 193 5.56 -15.70 -3.92
CA TYR A 193 4.77 -15.80 -2.71
C TYR A 193 3.90 -14.56 -2.49
N LEU A 194 4.47 -13.35 -2.58
CA LEU A 194 3.72 -12.11 -2.38
C LEU A 194 2.64 -11.92 -3.43
N LEU A 195 2.91 -12.27 -4.69
CA LEU A 195 1.92 -12.27 -5.75
C LEU A 195 0.78 -13.25 -5.45
N SER A 196 1.05 -14.40 -4.85
CA SER A 196 0.02 -15.40 -4.53
C SER A 196 -1.00 -14.93 -3.48
N ILE A 197 -0.62 -14.02 -2.57
CA ILE A 197 -1.48 -13.56 -1.47
C ILE A 197 -2.82 -12.98 -1.98
N PRO A 198 -2.83 -12.00 -2.91
CA PRO A 198 -4.06 -11.42 -3.41
C PRO A 198 -4.76 -12.18 -4.55
N VAL A 199 -4.16 -13.20 -5.16
CA VAL A 199 -4.79 -13.92 -6.30
C VAL A 199 -6.20 -14.45 -5.95
N PRO A 200 -6.42 -15.13 -4.81
CA PRO A 200 -7.75 -15.62 -4.45
C PRO A 200 -8.76 -14.48 -4.26
N MET A 201 -8.31 -13.33 -3.75
CA MET A 201 -9.16 -12.15 -3.59
C MET A 201 -9.57 -11.57 -4.95
N LEU A 202 -8.68 -11.58 -5.94
CA LEU A 202 -8.95 -11.07 -7.28
C LEU A 202 -10.02 -11.87 -8.03
N TRP A 203 -10.08 -13.19 -7.80
CA TRP A 203 -11.04 -14.08 -8.44
C TRP A 203 -12.40 -14.10 -7.74
N SER A 204 -12.44 -13.94 -6.42
CA SER A 204 -13.68 -14.08 -5.65
C SER A 204 -14.37 -12.74 -5.35
N ALA A 205 -13.63 -11.63 -5.21
CA ALA A 205 -14.18 -10.39 -4.67
C ALA A 205 -14.52 -9.35 -5.75
N ARG A 206 -15.76 -8.83 -5.71
CA ARG A 206 -16.16 -7.58 -6.41
C ARG A 206 -15.54 -6.37 -5.71
N LEU A 207 -14.26 -6.11 -5.94
CA LEU A 207 -13.55 -4.98 -5.35
C LEU A 207 -13.92 -3.66 -6.04
N PRO A 208 -14.00 -2.54 -5.28
CA PRO A 208 -14.14 -1.21 -5.88
C PRO A 208 -12.90 -0.90 -6.74
N MET A 209 -13.12 -0.24 -7.88
CA MET A 209 -12.09 -0.01 -8.91
C MET A 209 -10.75 0.53 -8.39
N PRO A 210 -10.67 1.46 -7.42
CA PRO A 210 -9.38 1.95 -6.91
C PRO A 210 -8.53 0.85 -6.26
N LYS A 211 -9.16 -0.04 -5.48
CA LYS A 211 -8.48 -1.18 -4.85
C LYS A 211 -8.02 -2.19 -5.91
N LYS A 212 -8.85 -2.43 -6.92
CA LYS A 212 -8.54 -3.32 -8.04
C LYS A 212 -7.34 -2.83 -8.86
N ILE A 213 -7.28 -1.54 -9.17
CA ILE A 213 -6.17 -0.94 -9.94
C ILE A 213 -4.86 -1.03 -9.16
N GLY A 214 -4.86 -0.62 -7.88
CA GLY A 214 -3.66 -0.70 -7.04
C GLY A 214 -3.09 -2.12 -6.98
N LEU A 215 -3.98 -3.12 -6.98
CA LEU A 215 -3.59 -4.51 -6.96
C LEU A 215 -3.00 -4.98 -8.30
N ILE A 216 -3.64 -4.66 -9.43
CA ILE A 216 -3.11 -4.96 -10.77
C ILE A 216 -1.72 -4.34 -10.95
N THR A 217 -1.53 -3.09 -10.53
CA THR A 217 -0.22 -2.41 -10.63
C THR A 217 0.86 -3.13 -9.82
N LEU A 218 0.54 -3.61 -8.62
CA LEU A 218 1.47 -4.41 -7.81
C LEU A 218 1.82 -5.74 -8.48
N PHE A 219 0.83 -6.43 -9.04
CA PHE A 219 1.06 -7.68 -9.76
C PHE A 219 1.98 -7.49 -10.96
N SER A 220 1.70 -6.50 -11.81
CA SER A 220 2.54 -6.20 -12.97
C SER A 220 3.94 -5.77 -12.56
N GLY A 221 4.06 -5.01 -11.46
CA GLY A 221 5.34 -4.57 -10.94
C GLY A 221 6.19 -5.73 -10.42
N GLY A 222 5.61 -6.62 -9.62
CA GLY A 222 6.32 -7.80 -9.09
C GLY A 222 6.82 -8.72 -10.20
N ILE A 223 5.98 -9.03 -11.20
CA ILE A 223 6.39 -9.85 -12.35
C ILE A 223 7.54 -9.19 -13.11
N PHE A 224 7.47 -7.88 -13.34
CA PHE A 224 8.54 -7.15 -14.01
C PHE A 224 9.85 -7.18 -13.22
N VAL A 225 9.81 -6.93 -11.90
CA VAL A 225 10.99 -6.95 -11.04
C VAL A 225 11.63 -8.33 -11.03
N THR A 226 10.83 -9.40 -10.91
CA THR A 226 11.35 -10.77 -11.01
C THR A 226 12.00 -11.03 -12.38
N ALA A 227 11.38 -10.59 -13.47
CA ALA A 227 11.95 -10.74 -14.81
C ALA A 227 13.27 -9.96 -14.98
N ALA A 228 13.37 -8.76 -14.41
CA ALA A 228 14.60 -7.96 -14.42
C ALA A 228 15.73 -8.65 -13.64
N GLY A 229 15.43 -9.26 -12.48
CA GLY A 229 16.38 -10.06 -11.72
C GLY A 229 16.90 -11.29 -12.50
N ILE A 230 16.01 -11.97 -13.24
CA ILE A 230 16.40 -13.08 -14.13
C ILE A 230 17.30 -12.57 -15.27
N LEU A 231 16.95 -11.45 -15.91
CA LEU A 231 17.79 -10.85 -16.95
C LEU A 231 19.19 -10.51 -16.43
N ARG A 232 19.28 -9.94 -15.23
CA ARG A 232 20.56 -9.67 -14.57
C ARG A 232 21.38 -10.94 -14.38
N CYS A 233 20.76 -12.03 -13.91
CA CYS A 233 21.42 -13.33 -13.79
C CYS A 233 22.01 -13.79 -15.14
N VAL A 234 21.22 -13.71 -16.20
CA VAL A 234 21.64 -14.08 -17.56
C VAL A 234 22.83 -13.24 -18.01
N LEU A 235 22.80 -11.91 -17.79
CA LEU A 235 23.90 -11.02 -18.20
C LEU A 235 25.22 -11.35 -17.49
N ILE A 236 25.19 -11.65 -16.20
CA ILE A 236 26.42 -11.99 -15.46
C ILE A 236 26.99 -13.33 -15.92
N VAL A 237 26.12 -14.33 -16.11
CA VAL A 237 26.54 -15.68 -16.50
C VAL A 237 27.04 -15.73 -17.95
N THR A 238 26.42 -14.97 -18.86
CA THR A 238 26.77 -14.99 -20.29
C THR A 238 27.98 -14.12 -20.64
N ASN A 239 28.26 -13.08 -19.85
CA ASN A 239 29.34 -12.13 -20.14
C ASN A 239 30.25 -11.91 -18.91
N PRO A 240 31.21 -12.80 -18.64
CA PRO A 240 32.06 -12.68 -17.44
C PRO A 240 33.00 -11.46 -17.44
N LEU A 241 33.30 -10.87 -18.61
CA LEU A 241 34.23 -9.74 -18.75
C LEU A 241 33.55 -8.37 -18.62
N THR A 242 32.38 -8.15 -19.23
CA THR A 242 31.63 -6.87 -19.21
C THR A 242 30.31 -6.96 -18.44
N GLY A 243 29.86 -8.17 -18.12
CA GLY A 243 28.56 -8.43 -17.51
C GLY A 243 28.45 -7.92 -16.08
N ALA A 244 29.54 -7.78 -15.33
CA ALA A 244 29.49 -7.17 -14.00
C ALA A 244 29.04 -5.69 -14.05
N GLN A 245 29.63 -4.90 -14.96
CA GLN A 245 29.26 -3.50 -15.15
C GLN A 245 27.84 -3.37 -15.70
N GLN A 246 27.48 -4.21 -16.68
CA GLN A 246 26.13 -4.23 -17.23
C GLN A 246 25.10 -4.66 -16.17
N ALA A 247 25.40 -5.66 -15.36
CA ALA A 247 24.54 -6.10 -14.27
C ALA A 247 24.35 -5.02 -13.20
N GLY A 248 25.39 -4.24 -12.88
CA GLY A 248 25.27 -3.08 -12.00
C GLY A 248 24.29 -2.04 -12.53
N SER A 249 24.36 -1.72 -13.82
CA SER A 249 23.40 -0.77 -14.43
C SER A 249 21.96 -1.28 -14.46
N TRP A 250 21.76 -2.58 -14.72
CA TRP A 250 20.44 -3.19 -14.64
C TRP A 250 19.91 -3.28 -13.20
N ALA A 251 20.78 -3.41 -12.20
CA ALA A 251 20.38 -3.38 -10.80
C ALA A 251 19.69 -2.06 -10.42
N VAL A 252 20.25 -0.91 -10.84
CA VAL A 252 19.66 0.42 -10.59
C VAL A 252 18.30 0.58 -11.27
N ARG A 253 18.13 0.01 -12.47
CA ARG A 253 16.84 0.00 -13.19
C ARG A 253 15.81 -0.87 -12.49
N GLU A 254 16.22 -2.03 -12.02
CA GLU A 254 15.36 -2.96 -11.27
C GLU A 254 14.88 -2.33 -9.96
N THR A 255 15.79 -1.75 -9.16
CA THR A 255 15.47 -1.07 -7.90
C THR A 255 14.57 0.15 -8.15
N PHE A 256 14.82 0.91 -9.21
CA PHE A 256 13.93 2.00 -9.63
C PHE A 256 12.49 1.51 -9.86
N VAL A 257 12.31 0.46 -10.67
CA VAL A 257 10.96 -0.06 -10.95
C VAL A 257 10.33 -0.66 -9.70
N ALA A 258 11.09 -1.35 -8.85
CA ALA A 258 10.61 -1.84 -7.57
C ALA A 258 10.13 -0.71 -6.66
N VAL A 259 10.87 0.41 -6.57
CA VAL A 259 10.46 1.60 -5.82
C VAL A 259 9.16 2.16 -6.40
N VAL A 260 9.10 2.44 -7.70
CA VAL A 260 7.92 3.04 -8.33
C VAL A 260 6.67 2.17 -8.14
N THR A 261 6.79 0.87 -8.40
CA THR A 261 5.68 -0.10 -8.30
C THR A 261 5.17 -0.27 -6.88
N THR A 262 6.06 -0.28 -5.87
CA THR A 262 5.67 -0.36 -4.46
C THR A 262 4.95 0.90 -3.97
N ASN A 263 5.27 2.06 -4.55
CA ASN A 263 4.72 3.35 -4.14
C ASN A 263 3.39 3.72 -4.85
N LEU A 264 3.20 3.27 -6.09
CA LEU A 264 2.04 3.58 -6.94
C LEU A 264 0.66 3.35 -6.30
N PRO A 265 0.37 2.22 -5.62
CA PRO A 265 -0.97 1.94 -5.09
C PRO A 265 -1.47 2.95 -4.05
N MET A 266 -0.54 3.53 -3.28
CA MET A 266 -0.89 4.52 -2.25
C MET A 266 -1.00 5.93 -2.81
N ILE A 267 -0.32 6.22 -3.91
CA ILE A 267 -0.37 7.52 -4.59
C ILE A 267 -1.65 7.63 -5.44
N PHE A 268 -2.13 6.51 -6.01
CA PHE A 268 -3.26 6.50 -6.96
C PHE A 268 -4.54 7.19 -6.45
N PRO A 269 -5.04 6.95 -5.22
CA PRO A 269 -6.23 7.63 -4.70
C PRO A 269 -6.03 9.15 -4.58
N PHE A 270 -4.83 9.59 -4.22
CA PHE A 270 -4.48 10.99 -4.10
C PHE A 270 -4.46 11.68 -5.47
N ILE A 271 -3.80 11.07 -6.46
CA ILE A 271 -3.78 11.57 -7.85
C ILE A 271 -5.22 11.69 -8.37
N ARG A 272 -6.06 10.67 -8.18
CA ARG A 272 -7.45 10.70 -8.63
C ARG A 272 -8.23 11.86 -8.01
N ARG A 273 -8.06 12.13 -6.72
CA ARG A 273 -8.73 13.25 -6.03
C ARG A 273 -8.29 14.60 -6.57
N GLN A 274 -7.00 14.78 -6.86
CA GLN A 274 -6.48 16.05 -7.37
C GLN A 274 -6.79 16.28 -8.85
N LEU A 275 -6.87 15.21 -9.65
CA LEU A 275 -7.15 15.29 -11.08
C LEU A 275 -8.65 15.29 -11.41
N SER A 276 -9.53 14.83 -10.51
CA SER A 276 -10.99 14.81 -10.79
C SER A 276 -11.61 16.18 -11.10
N PRO A 277 -11.23 17.30 -10.45
CA PRO A 277 -11.75 18.62 -10.81
C PRO A 277 -11.27 19.06 -12.19
N ILE A 278 -9.99 18.82 -12.48
CA ILE A 278 -9.34 19.23 -13.74
C ILE A 278 -9.92 18.45 -14.92
N LEU A 279 -10.03 17.12 -14.79
CA LEU A 279 -10.63 16.25 -15.81
C LEU A 279 -12.13 16.55 -16.00
N GLY A 280 -12.87 16.85 -14.93
CA GLY A 280 -14.26 17.29 -15.01
C GLY A 280 -14.43 18.62 -15.75
N SER A 281 -13.53 19.57 -15.52
CA SER A 281 -13.48 20.85 -16.25
C SER A 281 -13.17 20.66 -17.74
N TYR A 282 -12.22 19.79 -18.10
CA TYR A 282 -11.91 19.50 -19.51
C TYR A 282 -13.02 18.72 -20.23
N MET A 283 -13.64 17.73 -19.58
CA MET A 283 -14.76 16.98 -20.19
C MET A 283 -16.02 17.82 -20.34
N SER A 284 -16.30 18.73 -19.41
CA SER A 284 -17.44 19.67 -19.53
C SER A 284 -17.22 20.72 -20.62
N GLN A 285 -15.98 21.06 -20.94
CA GLN A 285 -15.66 21.89 -22.11
C GLN A 285 -15.82 21.13 -23.44
N ILE A 286 -15.42 19.84 -23.49
CA ILE A 286 -15.60 19.00 -24.68
C ILE A 286 -17.09 18.67 -24.92
N SER A 287 -17.87 18.40 -23.86
CA SER A 287 -19.31 18.13 -24.01
C SER A 287 -20.11 19.36 -24.45
N LYS A 288 -19.70 20.58 -24.04
CA LYS A 288 -20.24 21.83 -24.57
C LYS A 288 -19.89 22.06 -26.05
N GLY A 289 -18.76 21.55 -26.51
CA GLY A 289 -18.38 21.56 -27.94
C GLY A 289 -19.21 20.62 -28.82
N PHE A 290 -19.68 19.49 -28.27
CA PHE A 290 -20.51 18.52 -28.99
C PHE A 290 -22.03 18.78 -28.88
N SER A 291 -22.49 19.43 -27.81
CA SER A 291 -23.92 19.74 -27.61
C SER A 291 -24.43 20.95 -28.42
N GLY A 292 -23.57 21.66 -29.13
CA GLY A 292 -23.93 22.87 -29.90
C GLY A 292 -24.60 22.62 -31.26
N LYS A 293 -24.94 21.37 -31.62
CA LYS A 293 -25.40 21.04 -32.99
C LYS A 293 -26.72 20.26 -33.12
N TYR A 294 -27.43 19.98 -32.02
CA TYR A 294 -28.83 19.54 -32.11
C TYR A 294 -29.74 20.73 -31.84
N GLY A 295 -30.29 21.26 -32.93
CA GLY A 295 -31.19 22.41 -32.94
C GLY A 295 -32.39 22.22 -32.02
N SER A 296 -32.73 23.31 -31.36
CA SER A 296 -34.01 23.56 -30.69
C SER A 296 -35.17 23.21 -31.63
N SER A 297 -35.75 22.03 -31.46
CA SER A 297 -37.07 21.74 -32.01
C SER A 297 -38.09 22.39 -31.08
N LYS A 298 -38.68 23.49 -31.54
CA LYS A 298 -39.83 24.14 -30.90
C LYS A 298 -40.94 23.10 -30.77
N ARG A 299 -41.16 22.54 -29.57
CA ARG A 299 -42.40 21.82 -29.26
C ARG A 299 -43.55 22.84 -29.18
N PRO A 300 -44.72 22.57 -29.80
CA PRO A 300 -45.87 23.43 -29.67
C PRO A 300 -46.37 23.41 -28.22
N THR A 301 -46.51 24.59 -27.64
CA THR A 301 -47.09 24.83 -26.32
C THR A 301 -48.61 24.85 -26.41
N ASN A 302 -49.26 23.70 -26.24
CA ASN A 302 -50.63 23.67 -25.74
C ASN A 302 -50.62 22.92 -24.40
N PRO A 303 -50.91 23.59 -23.27
CA PRO A 303 -51.04 22.91 -21.98
C PRO A 303 -52.34 22.08 -21.97
N LEU A 304 -52.25 20.84 -21.52
CA LEU A 304 -53.42 20.08 -21.05
C LEU A 304 -53.92 20.72 -19.73
N PRO A 305 -55.24 20.80 -19.50
CA PRO A 305 -55.79 21.33 -18.25
C PRO A 305 -55.31 20.48 -17.07
N GLY A 306 -54.70 21.09 -16.06
CA GLY A 306 -54.43 20.43 -14.76
C GLY A 306 -52.97 20.10 -14.42
N SER A 307 -51.96 20.60 -15.16
CA SER A 307 -50.57 20.46 -14.73
C SER A 307 -50.02 21.77 -14.13
N ILE A 308 -49.76 21.76 -12.82
CA ILE A 308 -49.01 22.82 -12.12
C ILE A 308 -47.54 22.44 -12.21
N ARG A 309 -46.73 23.26 -12.88
CA ARG A 309 -45.26 23.23 -12.80
C ARG A 309 -44.83 24.22 -11.71
N LEU A 310 -44.10 23.72 -10.71
CA LEU A 310 -43.34 24.52 -9.77
C LEU A 310 -41.95 24.71 -10.36
N ASP A 311 -41.76 25.80 -11.08
CA ASP A 311 -40.43 26.30 -11.46
C ASP A 311 -40.22 27.69 -10.82
N ASP A 312 -39.04 27.82 -10.22
CA ASP A 312 -38.27 29.03 -9.90
C ASP A 312 -38.81 30.04 -8.86
N ILE A 313 -38.42 29.85 -7.59
CA ILE A 313 -38.14 30.98 -6.69
C ILE A 313 -36.66 31.29 -6.81
N ASN A 314 -36.32 32.18 -7.75
CA ASN A 314 -35.01 32.82 -7.80
C ASN A 314 -35.10 34.10 -6.95
N THR A 315 -34.36 34.14 -5.85
CA THR A 315 -34.33 35.27 -4.92
C THR A 315 -33.42 36.37 -5.47
N GLU A 316 -34.00 37.40 -6.09
CA GLU A 316 -33.27 38.64 -6.38
C GLU A 316 -33.18 39.53 -5.13
N ASN A 317 -31.95 39.96 -4.84
CA ASN A 317 -31.64 41.03 -3.90
C ASN A 317 -32.22 42.35 -4.41
N THR A 318 -33.10 43.00 -3.65
CA THR A 318 -33.32 44.45 -3.79
C THR A 318 -33.54 45.09 -2.43
N THR A 319 -32.56 45.91 -2.03
CA THR A 319 -32.58 46.89 -0.95
C THR A 319 -33.76 47.85 -1.11
N GLY A 320 -34.54 48.01 -0.03
CA GLY A 320 -35.89 48.55 -0.10
C GLY A 320 -36.05 50.08 -0.09
N THR A 321 -37.31 50.49 0.00
CA THR A 321 -37.83 51.69 0.67
C THR A 321 -39.36 51.74 0.46
N GLY A 322 -40.14 52.05 1.52
CA GLY A 322 -41.47 52.66 1.36
C GLY A 322 -42.72 51.86 1.74
N THR A 323 -43.16 52.06 2.99
CA THR A 323 -44.54 52.39 3.43
C THR A 323 -45.75 51.44 3.18
N LEU A 324 -46.34 51.00 4.32
CA LEU A 324 -47.79 50.97 4.71
C LEU A 324 -48.83 50.52 3.65
N ARG A 325 -49.74 49.55 3.88
CA ARG A 325 -50.77 49.53 4.95
C ARG A 325 -51.67 48.25 4.88
N LYS A 326 -51.87 47.61 6.04
CA LYS A 326 -53.02 46.81 6.60
C LYS A 326 -53.72 45.65 5.85
N LYS A 327 -53.93 44.61 6.68
CA LYS A 327 -55.17 43.80 6.96
C LYS A 327 -55.04 42.34 6.49
N GLY A 328 -55.24 41.29 7.29
CA GLY A 328 -55.55 41.11 8.71
C GLY A 328 -55.47 39.60 9.04
N ASP A 329 -55.40 39.30 10.34
CA ASP A 329 -55.83 38.11 11.07
C ASP A 329 -55.65 36.72 10.44
N ALA A 330 -54.73 35.93 11.00
CA ALA A 330 -54.92 34.48 11.14
C ALA A 330 -54.26 33.98 12.42
N PHE A 331 -55.13 33.45 13.26
CA PHE A 331 -54.96 32.96 14.61
C PHE A 331 -54.17 31.64 14.64
N SER A 332 -53.21 31.57 15.58
CA SER A 332 -52.44 30.39 15.94
C SER A 332 -53.30 29.43 16.77
N GLN A 333 -53.42 28.17 16.34
CA GLN A 333 -53.67 27.08 17.29
C GLN A 333 -53.19 25.72 16.74
N TYR A 334 -52.08 25.24 17.30
CA TYR A 334 -51.68 23.83 17.20
C TYR A 334 -52.26 23.07 18.40
N PRO A 335 -53.05 22.00 18.21
CA PRO A 335 -53.32 21.07 19.28
C PRO A 335 -52.23 20.00 19.35
N ILE A 336 -51.72 19.82 20.56
CA ILE A 336 -50.91 18.71 21.04
C ILE A 336 -51.78 17.44 20.97
N ILE A 337 -51.30 16.40 20.27
CA ILE A 337 -51.94 15.08 20.29
C ILE A 337 -51.06 14.13 21.09
N THR A 338 -51.53 13.85 22.30
CA THR A 338 -51.21 12.69 23.14
C THR A 338 -51.98 11.46 22.65
N GLU A 339 -51.30 10.32 22.62
CA GLU A 339 -51.75 8.91 22.58
C GLU A 339 -53.05 8.49 21.87
N GLY A 340 -52.89 7.50 20.97
CA GLY A 340 -53.86 6.43 20.74
C GLY A 340 -54.94 6.68 19.69
N ALA A 341 -54.66 6.33 18.42
CA ALA A 341 -55.71 5.93 17.48
C ALA A 341 -55.16 5.06 16.33
N SER A 342 -55.70 3.85 16.25
CA SER A 342 -55.66 2.93 15.13
C SER A 342 -56.51 3.47 13.97
N SER A 343 -55.99 3.41 12.75
CA SER A 343 -56.78 3.51 11.51
C SER A 343 -56.16 2.62 10.44
N ASP A 344 -56.79 1.48 10.20
CA ASP A 344 -56.53 0.59 9.06
C ASP A 344 -56.94 1.28 7.76
N GLU A 345 -56.04 1.32 6.79
CA GLU A 345 -56.37 1.57 5.38
C GLU A 345 -55.72 0.47 4.52
N TYR A 346 -56.58 -0.29 3.84
CA TYR A 346 -56.25 -1.53 3.15
C TYR A 346 -56.39 -1.34 1.63
N LEU A 347 -55.28 -1.44 0.86
CA LEU A 347 -55.28 -1.74 -0.57
C LEU A 347 -53.94 -2.42 -0.99
N PRO A 348 -53.92 -3.19 -2.09
CA PRO A 348 -53.35 -4.55 -2.12
C PRO A 348 -51.96 -4.63 -2.76
N GLY A 349 -51.18 -5.64 -2.37
CA GLY A 349 -50.00 -6.08 -3.12
C GLY A 349 -48.96 -6.82 -2.26
N ASP A 350 -48.69 -8.07 -2.63
CA ASP A 350 -47.61 -8.89 -2.06
C ASP A 350 -46.26 -8.17 -2.15
N GLY A 351 -45.66 -7.89 -1.00
CA GLY A 351 -44.32 -7.33 -0.90
C GLY A 351 -43.74 -7.56 0.49
N ILE A 352 -42.59 -8.22 0.57
CA ILE A 352 -41.85 -8.47 1.80
C ILE A 352 -41.46 -7.13 2.44
N ARG A 353 -41.95 -6.84 3.66
CA ARG A 353 -41.47 -5.72 4.49
C ARG A 353 -40.19 -6.12 5.21
N LYS A 354 -39.19 -5.25 5.16
CA LYS A 354 -37.99 -5.31 6.00
C LYS A 354 -38.08 -4.20 7.04
N ASP A 355 -38.43 -4.54 8.28
CA ASP A 355 -38.33 -3.60 9.39
C ASP A 355 -36.86 -3.52 9.83
N THR A 356 -36.31 -2.30 9.85
CA THR A 356 -34.96 -2.03 10.35
C THR A 356 -35.10 -1.19 11.61
N GLU A 357 -34.89 -1.82 12.77
CA GLU A 357 -34.87 -1.14 14.06
C GLU A 357 -33.50 -0.47 14.24
N VAL A 358 -33.45 0.87 14.25
CA VAL A 358 -32.23 1.64 14.49
C VAL A 358 -32.22 2.05 15.96
N ARG A 359 -31.35 1.43 16.77
CA ARG A 359 -31.07 1.90 18.13
C ARG A 359 -29.87 2.85 18.09
N VAL A 360 -30.12 4.10 18.45
CA VAL A 360 -29.06 5.08 18.72
C VAL A 360 -28.68 4.93 20.20
N ILE A 361 -27.44 4.54 20.47
CA ILE A 361 -26.88 4.54 21.82
C ILE A 361 -26.06 5.83 21.95
N GLU A 362 -26.59 6.82 22.66
CA GLU A 362 -25.83 7.98 23.11
C GLU A 362 -25.08 7.62 24.39
N GLU A 363 -23.75 7.51 24.32
CA GLU A 363 -22.90 7.48 25.51
C GLU A 363 -22.76 8.91 26.06
N VAL A 364 -23.58 9.24 27.08
CA VAL A 364 -23.36 10.44 27.90
C VAL A 364 -22.22 10.15 28.86
N ARG A 365 -21.05 10.72 28.58
CA ARG A 365 -19.87 10.64 29.45
C ARG A 365 -19.97 11.72 30.53
N GLU A 366 -20.59 11.40 31.66
CA GLU A 366 -20.56 12.27 32.84
C GLU A 366 -19.15 12.30 33.45
N ASN A 367 -18.56 13.49 33.46
CA ASN A 367 -17.26 13.76 34.07
C ASN A 367 -17.53 14.59 35.34
N SER A 368 -17.79 13.93 36.47
CA SER A 368 -17.93 14.57 37.77
C SER A 368 -16.64 14.41 38.59
N GLN A 369 -15.78 15.42 38.50
CA GLN A 369 -14.79 15.69 39.53
C GLN A 369 -15.49 16.36 40.72
N SER A 370 -15.55 15.68 41.86
CA SER A 370 -15.60 16.34 43.16
C SER A 370 -14.82 15.54 44.22
N ARG A 371 -13.71 16.14 44.63
CA ARG A 371 -13.04 15.87 45.91
C ARG A 371 -13.94 16.42 47.02
N GLN A 372 -14.30 15.60 48.01
CA GLN A 372 -14.18 15.96 49.44
C GLN A 372 -14.67 14.83 50.35
N GLY A 373 -13.95 14.65 51.46
CA GLY A 373 -14.51 14.15 52.72
C GLY A 373 -14.40 12.65 52.93
N GLY A 374 -13.27 12.21 53.47
CA GLY A 374 -13.22 10.97 54.22
C GLY A 374 -13.81 11.19 55.61
N GLU A 375 -14.73 10.32 56.01
CA GLU A 375 -15.00 9.92 57.40
C GLU A 375 -16.16 8.92 57.37
N THR A 376 -15.86 7.64 57.58
CA THR A 376 -16.44 6.79 58.64
C THR A 376 -16.09 5.33 58.37
N ASP A 377 -15.09 4.87 59.12
CA ASP A 377 -14.98 3.48 59.55
C ASP A 377 -16.24 3.06 60.34
N LEU A 378 -16.43 1.75 60.44
CA LEU A 378 -17.37 1.01 61.31
C LEU A 378 -18.76 0.73 60.72
N ALA A 379 -18.86 -0.37 59.97
CA ALA A 379 -19.65 -1.50 60.45
C ALA A 379 -19.45 -2.77 59.58
N ARG A 380 -18.89 -3.79 60.25
CA ARG A 380 -19.40 -5.16 60.16
C ARG A 380 -19.06 -5.94 58.88
N ALA A 381 -17.76 -6.11 58.68
CA ALA A 381 -17.26 -7.46 58.50
C ALA A 381 -17.59 -8.25 59.77
N LEU A 382 -18.44 -9.29 59.66
CA LEU A 382 -18.50 -10.51 60.50
C LEU A 382 -19.76 -11.30 60.10
N TYR A 383 -19.59 -12.63 59.97
CA TYR A 383 -20.49 -13.68 59.44
C TYR A 383 -20.50 -13.79 57.90
N GLY A 384 -20.19 -14.90 57.23
CA GLY A 384 -19.81 -16.27 57.56
C GLY A 384 -19.74 -17.06 56.23
N GLN A 385 -18.73 -17.92 56.03
CA GLN A 385 -18.59 -18.82 54.86
C GLN A 385 -19.56 -20.02 54.96
N PRO A 386 -19.71 -20.99 53.99
CA PRO A 386 -19.02 -21.25 52.71
C PRO A 386 -20.00 -21.62 51.53
N GLY A 387 -19.50 -21.88 50.30
CA GLY A 387 -20.38 -22.46 49.26
C GLY A 387 -19.80 -22.59 47.85
N VAL A 388 -20.05 -23.75 47.23
CA VAL A 388 -19.43 -24.32 46.03
C VAL A 388 -20.20 -23.98 44.74
N LYS A 389 -19.45 -23.90 43.62
CA LYS A 389 -19.79 -24.10 42.20
C LYS A 389 -21.28 -24.12 41.80
N GLY A 390 -21.66 -23.19 40.91
CA GLY A 390 -22.73 -23.37 39.93
C GLY A 390 -22.20 -23.08 38.52
N LYS A 391 -22.13 -24.11 37.68
CA LYS A 391 -22.09 -23.98 36.22
C LYS A 391 -23.46 -23.50 35.76
N THR A 392 -23.50 -22.56 34.82
CA THR A 392 -24.64 -22.42 33.90
C THR A 392 -24.09 -22.37 32.49
N GLU A 393 -24.15 -23.55 31.89
CA GLU A 393 -24.22 -23.86 30.48
C GLU A 393 -25.41 -23.10 29.88
N ILE A 394 -25.19 -22.35 28.81
CA ILE A 394 -26.27 -21.73 28.03
C ILE A 394 -26.58 -22.70 26.89
N GLU A 395 -27.67 -23.46 27.07
CA GLU A 395 -28.31 -24.22 25.99
C GLU A 395 -28.95 -23.26 24.98
N HIS A 396 -28.67 -23.50 23.70
CA HIS A 396 -29.43 -22.95 22.58
C HIS A 396 -30.76 -23.71 22.44
N GLY A 397 -31.84 -23.16 22.99
CA GLY A 397 -33.21 -23.62 22.73
C GLY A 397 -33.78 -22.99 21.46
N ASN A 398 -33.80 -23.72 20.35
CA ASN A 398 -34.61 -23.40 19.17
C ASN A 398 -36.03 -23.98 19.36
N SER A 399 -37.02 -23.12 19.60
CA SER A 399 -38.42 -23.50 19.65
C SER A 399 -39.06 -23.40 18.26
N TRP A 400 -39.38 -24.55 17.66
CA TRP A 400 -40.27 -24.67 16.51
C TRP A 400 -41.59 -25.32 16.96
N LYS A 401 -42.71 -24.59 16.87
CA LYS A 401 -44.04 -25.18 16.95
C LYS A 401 -44.47 -25.59 15.54
N GLY A 402 -44.57 -26.90 15.33
CA GLY A 402 -45.17 -27.48 14.13
C GLY A 402 -46.69 -27.44 14.17
N SER A 403 -47.30 -27.24 13.01
CA SER A 403 -48.67 -27.67 12.70
C SER A 403 -48.59 -28.88 11.77
N THR A 404 -49.09 -30.00 12.25
CA THR A 404 -49.29 -31.29 11.57
C THR A 404 -50.54 -31.28 10.69
N PHE A 405 -50.47 -31.85 9.47
CA PHE A 405 -51.44 -32.74 8.78
C PHE A 405 -51.08 -32.78 7.28
N ASP A 406 -51.32 -33.80 6.46
CA ASP A 406 -51.38 -35.27 6.53
C ASP A 406 -51.50 -35.74 5.06
N SER A 407 -50.91 -36.89 4.77
CA SER A 407 -51.31 -37.89 3.77
C SER A 407 -51.42 -37.57 2.26
N ARG A 408 -50.74 -38.47 1.53
CA ARG A 408 -51.26 -39.36 0.47
C ARG A 408 -51.02 -39.00 -1.01
N VAL A 409 -50.31 -39.95 -1.62
CA VAL A 409 -50.18 -40.36 -3.05
C VAL A 409 -49.23 -39.55 -3.90
#